data_AF-A0A7X9XQK7-F1
#
_entry.id   AF-A0A7X9XQK7-F1
#
_cell.length_a   1.000
_cell.length_b   1.000
_cell.length_c   1.000
_cell.angle_alpha   90.00
_cell.angle_beta   90.00
_cell.angle_gamma   90.00
#
_symmetry.space_group_name_H-M   'P 1'
#
loop_
_entity.id
_entity.type
_entity.pdbx_description
1 polymer ?
#
loop_
_entity_poly.entity_id
_entity_poly.type
_entity_poly.pdbx_seq_one_letter_code
_entity_poly.pdbx_strand_id
1 'polypeptide(L)'
;MDTTLILGLVKAKLGISTTVRDTYLQAIIDGVIKELEDEQGLTLDGSNSYHLLFIVDYATWRYESKDKDGAMPRHLQFRLHNLIIHEKCKESETS
;
A
#
# COMPACT_ATOMS: atom_id res chain seq x y z
N MET A 1 6.52 -9.64 0.55
CA MET A 1 5.93 -8.72 1.55
C MET A 1 5.36 -9.50 2.73
N ASP A 2 5.54 -9.03 3.96
CA ASP A 2 4.89 -9.61 5.15
C ASP A 2 3.55 -8.91 5.40
N THR A 3 2.46 -9.52 4.94
CA THR A 3 1.12 -8.95 5.04
C THR A 3 0.56 -8.95 6.47
N THR A 4 1.08 -9.80 7.36
CA THR A 4 0.69 -9.83 8.78
C THR A 4 1.19 -8.57 9.48
N LEU A 5 2.43 -8.16 9.19
CA LEU A 5 3.00 -6.93 9.71
C LEU A 5 2.25 -5.69 9.19
N ILE A 6 1.91 -5.67 7.90
CA ILE A 6 1.10 -4.59 7.29
C ILE A 6 -0.27 -4.50 7.98
N LEU A 7 -0.97 -5.63 8.16
CA LEU A 7 -2.26 -5.66 8.84
C LEU A 7 -2.17 -5.10 10.26
N GLY A 8 -1.12 -5.46 11.00
CA GLY A 8 -0.85 -4.91 12.34
C GLY A 8 -0.68 -3.40 12.34
N LEU A 9 0.06 -2.86 11.35
CA LEU A 9 0.28 -1.42 11.22
C LEU A 9 -0.98 -0.66 10.79
N VAL A 10 -1.76 -1.21 9.86
CA VAL A 10 -3.04 -0.63 9.43
C VAL A 10 -4.00 -0.56 10.61
N LYS A 11 -4.09 -1.62 11.41
CA LYS A 11 -4.89 -1.64 12.64
C LYS A 11 -4.42 -0.60 13.66
N ALA A 12 -3.12 -0.51 13.88
CA ALA A 12 -2.54 0.47 14.79
C ALA A 12 -2.88 1.91 14.34
N LYS A 13 -2.86 2.16 13.03
CA LYS A 13 -3.21 3.46 12.45
C LYS A 13 -4.69 3.79 12.54
N LEU A 14 -5.56 2.80 12.32
CA LEU A 14 -7.02 2.93 12.44
C LEU A 14 -7.50 2.92 13.91
N GLY A 15 -6.63 2.61 14.87
CA GLY A 15 -7.01 2.43 16.28
C GLY A 15 -7.92 1.21 16.51
N ILE A 16 -7.86 0.20 15.64
CA ILE A 16 -8.70 -1.01 15.71
C ILE A 16 -7.95 -2.10 16.47
N SER A 17 -8.53 -2.58 17.57
CA SER A 17 -8.04 -3.73 18.34
C SER A 17 -8.83 -5.02 18.08
N THR A 18 -9.96 -4.93 17.38
CA THR A 18 -10.83 -6.08 17.11
C THR A 18 -10.42 -6.82 15.84
N THR A 19 -10.75 -8.11 15.75
CA THR A 19 -10.40 -8.97 14.62
C THR A 19 -11.53 -9.15 13.59
N VAL A 20 -12.69 -8.55 13.84
CA VAL A 20 -13.91 -8.71 13.03
C VAL A 20 -13.70 -8.28 11.57
N ARG A 21 -12.81 -7.30 11.34
CA ARG A 21 -12.54 -6.75 10.01
C ARG A 21 -11.21 -7.23 9.41
N ASP A 22 -10.54 -8.18 10.06
CA ASP A 22 -9.21 -8.64 9.62
C ASP A 22 -9.27 -9.23 8.23
N THR A 23 -10.23 -10.12 7.99
CA THR A 23 -10.46 -10.73 6.67
C THR A 23 -10.67 -9.66 5.60
N TYR A 24 -11.36 -8.57 5.94
CA TYR A 24 -11.63 -7.49 5.00
C TYR A 24 -10.40 -6.60 4.76
N LEU A 25 -9.69 -6.22 5.83
CA LEU A 25 -8.44 -5.46 5.73
C LEU A 25 -7.36 -6.25 4.98
N GLN A 26 -7.28 -7.56 5.22
CA GLN A 26 -6.39 -8.47 4.51
C GLN A 26 -6.70 -8.46 3.01
N ALA A 27 -7.96 -8.59 2.62
CA ALA A 27 -8.36 -8.54 1.21
C ALA A 27 -8.01 -7.20 0.55
N ILE A 28 -8.12 -6.07 1.28
CA ILE A 28 -7.70 -4.75 0.78
C ILE A 28 -6.18 -4.71 0.59
N ILE A 29 -5.41 -5.17 1.57
CA ILE A 29 -3.94 -5.21 1.50
C ILE A 29 -3.48 -6.06 0.32
N ASP A 30 -4.04 -7.26 0.16
CA ASP A 30 -3.70 -8.17 -0.92
C ASP A 30 -4.07 -7.57 -2.29
N GLY A 31 -5.22 -6.89 -2.38
CA GLY A 31 -5.63 -6.17 -3.59
C GLY A 31 -4.68 -5.03 -3.95
N VAL A 32 -4.27 -4.23 -2.96
CA VAL A 32 -3.30 -3.13 -3.15
C VAL A 32 -1.94 -3.67 -3.61
N ILE A 33 -1.44 -4.74 -2.99
CA ILE A 33 -0.16 -5.34 -3.37
C ILE A 33 -0.22 -5.82 -4.83
N LYS A 34 -1.28 -6.56 -5.20
CA LYS A 34 -1.48 -7.01 -6.58
C LYS A 34 -1.60 -5.85 -7.56
N GLU A 35 -2.32 -4.79 -7.24
CA GLU A 35 -2.43 -3.61 -8.11
C GLU A 35 -1.05 -2.98 -8.38
N LEU A 36 -0.20 -2.89 -7.35
CA LEU A 36 1.14 -2.33 -7.48
C LEU A 36 2.09 -3.27 -8.25
N GLU A 37 2.04 -4.57 -8.00
CA GLU A 37 2.89 -5.57 -8.66
C GLU A 37 2.45 -5.85 -10.11
N ASP A 38 1.16 -6.13 -10.33
CA ASP A 38 0.62 -6.58 -11.62
C ASP A 38 0.33 -5.41 -12.57
N GLU A 39 -0.33 -4.34 -12.09
CA GLU A 39 -0.71 -3.22 -12.99
C GLU A 39 0.42 -2.21 -13.18
N GLN A 40 1.20 -1.95 -12.14
CA GLN A 40 2.27 -0.95 -12.20
C GLN A 40 3.66 -1.55 -12.42
N GLY A 41 3.82 -2.87 -12.31
CA GLY A 41 5.10 -3.54 -12.47
C GLY A 41 6.11 -3.20 -11.38
N LEU A 42 5.65 -2.78 -10.19
CA LEU A 42 6.52 -2.41 -9.08
C LEU A 42 7.00 -3.65 -8.33
N THR A 43 8.30 -3.74 -8.07
CA THR A 43 8.82 -4.78 -7.18
C THR A 43 8.80 -4.29 -5.74
N LEU A 44 7.83 -4.78 -4.95
CA LEU A 44 7.66 -4.35 -3.57
C LEU A 44 8.63 -5.06 -2.61
N ASP A 45 9.71 -4.36 -2.23
CA ASP A 45 10.59 -4.83 -1.15
C ASP A 45 9.99 -4.59 0.24
N GLY A 46 9.73 -5.67 0.98
CA GLY A 46 9.25 -5.63 2.36
C GLY A 46 10.29 -5.15 3.38
N SER A 47 11.57 -5.11 2.99
CA SER A 47 12.65 -4.53 3.80
C SER A 47 12.70 -3.01 3.69
N ASN A 48 12.06 -2.45 2.65
CA ASN A 48 12.00 -1.02 2.43
C ASN A 48 10.81 -0.39 3.17
N SER A 49 11.11 0.32 4.27
CA SER A 49 10.12 1.07 5.04
C SER A 49 9.26 2.03 4.19
N TYR A 50 9.78 2.54 3.07
CA TYR A 50 9.03 3.42 2.18
C TYR A 50 7.89 2.68 1.47
N HIS A 51 8.15 1.47 0.97
CA HIS A 51 7.14 0.62 0.31
C HIS A 51 6.12 0.13 1.32
N LEU A 52 6.61 -0.29 2.49
CA LEU A 52 5.78 -0.78 3.59
C LEU A 52 4.79 0.29 4.09
N LEU A 53 5.28 1.50 4.40
CA LEU A 53 4.42 2.60 4.84
C LEU A 53 3.48 3.06 3.73
N PHE A 54 3.88 2.96 2.46
CA PHE A 54 3.00 3.31 1.35
C PHE A 54 1.79 2.38 1.27
N ILE A 55 2.00 1.06 1.37
CA ILE A 55 0.90 0.08 1.36
C ILE A 55 -0.01 0.28 2.58
N VAL A 56 0.56 0.50 3.77
CA VAL A 56 -0.21 0.78 4.98
C VAL A 56 -1.11 1.99 4.78
N ASP A 57 -0.57 3.09 4.26
CA ASP A 57 -1.32 4.31 4.03
C ASP A 57 -2.38 4.15 2.94
N TYR A 58 -2.06 3.43 1.87
CA TYR A 58 -2.98 3.20 0.76
C TYR A 58 -4.12 2.25 1.16
N ALA A 59 -3.83 1.18 1.90
CA ALA A 59 -4.82 0.26 2.44
C ALA A 59 -5.75 0.96 3.45
N THR A 60 -5.20 1.80 4.33
CA THR A 60 -5.97 2.64 5.27
C THR A 60 -6.92 3.55 4.50
N TRP A 61 -6.42 4.23 3.46
CA TRP A 61 -7.23 5.10 2.63
C TRP A 61 -8.34 4.34 1.88
N ARG A 62 -8.04 3.17 1.29
CA ARG A 62 -9.05 2.33 0.61
C ARG A 62 -10.16 1.90 1.55
N TYR A 63 -9.81 1.57 2.79
CA TYR A 63 -10.77 1.21 3.81
C TYR A 63 -11.66 2.40 4.22
N GLU A 64 -11.08 3.58 4.47
CA GLU A 64 -11.82 4.80 4.84
C GLU A 64 -12.63 5.41 3.68
N SER A 65 -12.19 5.21 2.45
CA SER A 65 -12.81 5.77 1.24
C SER A 65 -13.94 4.92 0.69
N LYS A 66 -14.18 3.73 1.25
CA LYS A 66 -15.31 2.89 0.88
C LYS A 66 -16.65 3.63 0.96
N ASP A 67 -16.77 4.54 1.94
CA ASP A 67 -18.00 5.30 2.20
C ASP A 67 -17.97 6.73 1.60
N LYS A 68 -16.91 7.09 0.86
CA LYS A 68 -16.75 8.43 0.28
C LYS A 68 -16.32 8.33 -1.18
N ASP A 69 -17.10 8.91 -2.09
CA ASP A 69 -16.69 9.17 -3.48
C ASP A 69 -15.61 10.27 -3.51
N GLY A 70 -14.44 9.97 -2.94
CA GLY A 70 -13.28 10.84 -2.88
C GLY A 70 -12.21 10.33 -3.83
N ALA A 71 -11.76 11.20 -4.74
CA ALA A 71 -10.56 10.93 -5.52
C ALA A 71 -9.35 10.68 -4.60
N MET A 72 -8.41 9.86 -5.06
CA MET A 72 -7.18 9.56 -4.32
C MET A 72 -6.49 10.85 -3.86
N PRO A 73 -6.13 10.98 -2.56
CA PRO A 73 -5.42 12.12 -2.03
C PRO A 73 -4.16 12.40 -2.82
N ARG A 74 -3.91 13.69 -3.10
CA ARG A 74 -2.76 14.12 -3.89
C ARG A 74 -1.42 13.64 -3.32
N HIS A 75 -1.30 13.51 -2.00
CA HIS A 75 -0.08 13.00 -1.37
C HIS A 75 0.15 11.51 -1.66
N LEU A 76 -0.89 10.68 -1.79
CA LEU A 76 -0.77 9.28 -2.22
C LEU A 76 -0.38 9.19 -3.69
N GLN A 77 -0.99 10.02 -4.54
CA GLN A 77 -0.62 10.10 -5.96
C GLN A 77 0.86 10.47 -6.15
N PHE A 78 1.36 11.47 -5.42
CA PHE A 78 2.77 11.85 -5.48
C PHE A 78 3.70 10.74 -4.99
N ARG A 79 3.36 10.06 -3.89
CA ARG A 79 4.18 8.96 -3.37
C ARG A 79 4.24 7.79 -4.33
N LEU A 80 3.11 7.46 -4.96
CA LEU A 80 3.02 6.43 -6.00
C LEU A 80 3.90 6.79 -7.19
N HIS A 81 3.79 8.03 -7.69
CA HIS A 81 4.62 8.52 -8.78
C HIS A 81 6.12 8.44 -8.46
N ASN A 82 6.52 8.86 -7.25
CA ASN A 82 7.91 8.75 -6.80
C ASN A 82 8.39 7.30 -6.71
N LEU A 83 7.52 6.38 -6.29
CA LEU A 83 7.79 4.93 -6.25
C LEU A 83 8.08 4.39 -7.66
N ILE A 84 7.21 4.70 -8.63
CA ILE A 84 7.37 4.28 -10.03
C ILE A 84 8.66 4.84 -10.62
N ILE A 85 8.95 6.12 -10.38
CA ILE A 85 10.18 6.74 -10.89
C ILE A 85 11.42 6.06 -10.29
N HIS A 86 11.43 5.80 -8.98
CA HIS A 86 12.58 5.16 -8.35
C HIS A 86 12.81 3.74 -8.85
N GLU A 87 11.75 2.95 -9.03
CA GLU A 87 11.88 1.59 -9.54
C GLU A 87 12.32 1.58 -11.02
N LYS A 88 11.75 2.45 -11.87
CA LYS A 88 12.19 2.58 -13.26
C LYS A 88 13.62 3.11 -13.41
N CYS A 89 14.05 4.01 -12.53
CA CYS A 89 15.41 4.54 -12.57
C CYS A 89 16.43 3.46 -12.19
N LYS A 90 16.11 2.57 -11.24
CA LYS A 90 16.97 1.42 -10.92
C LYS A 90 17.18 0.49 -12.12
N GLU A 91 16.13 0.19 -12.88
CA GLU A 91 16.25 -0.66 -14.08
C GLU A 91 17.26 -0.09 -15.10
N SER A 92 17.28 1.23 -15.27
CA SER A 92 18.18 1.91 -16.22
C SER A 92 19.65 1.98 -15.81
N GLU A 93 19.98 1.83 -14.53
CA GLU A 93 21.37 1.84 -14.03
C GLU A 93 22.02 0.46 -14.09
N THR A 94 21.23 -0.61 -14.23
CA THR A 94 21.71 -2.00 -14.37
C THR A 94 21.88 -2.50 -15.82
N SER A 95 21.73 -1.62 -16.82
CA SER A 95 21.88 -1.96 -18.26
C SER A 95 23.19 -1.49 -18.86
#